data_AF-A0A4Q7DMI9-F1
#
_entry.id   AF-A0A4Q7DMI9-F1
#
_cell.length_a   1.000
_cell.length_b   1.000
_cell.length_c   1.000
_cell.angle_alpha   90.00
_cell.angle_beta   90.00
_cell.angle_gamma   90.00
#
_symmetry.space_group_name_H-M   'P 1'
#
loop_
_entity.id
_entity.type
_entity.pdbx_description
1 polymer ?
#
loop_
_entity_poly.entity_id
_entity_poly.type
_entity_poly.pdbx_seq_one_letter_code
_entity_poly.pdbx_strand_id
1 'polypeptide(L)'
;MTNTLVQEIVELINHVTDSHELGNLIGDKLKLLSAEDVVALFRNRTGDGLSILGAATNKSPEALYSIFSSSPVVNLGEEYIHELMHIKDKHGYTVLEQVMRISPNHIRAVLNSESFLKLSEGYKVASLTKKNDYGISVMEYALRHESSAFIKAVLCSTSVRSMSEDGLLRLLSARDGDDVELFISAAGLSIEHLRAVVNRETLGRLSIDALDVLLLKDCLDGNSLLSLIALRKPLAELNLILDRYSEFGLGKEKILGLLTDKNDDGKKLVEIAVYKGPDYISSLLNHDIIFRQLDSVQQVEVLTTYNEGGEPLLIAAFNKSPQHVKAVISSDTFLNLSGKEVLEVLGAKSEVGDTFLEVLHSKGSEDYVRVLQDSEVFYGLNHELQMQILEQVGMYYDEMN
;
A
#
# COMPACT_ATOMS: atom_id res chain seq x y z
N MET A 1 43.01 5.78 -32.87
CA MET A 1 42.43 7.01 -32.27
C MET A 1 41.93 6.78 -30.85
N THR A 2 41.25 5.66 -30.59
CA THR A 2 40.67 5.32 -29.28
C THR A 2 41.66 5.39 -28.10
N ASN A 3 42.88 4.85 -28.21
CA ASN A 3 43.87 4.91 -27.12
C ASN A 3 44.32 6.34 -26.77
N THR A 4 44.46 7.23 -27.75
CA THR A 4 44.85 8.63 -27.53
C THR A 4 43.73 9.39 -26.83
N LEU A 5 42.48 9.20 -27.28
CA LEU A 5 41.33 9.85 -26.65
C LEU A 5 41.06 9.33 -25.22
N VAL A 6 41.28 8.03 -24.97
CA VAL A 6 41.25 7.46 -23.61
C VAL A 6 42.26 8.16 -22.72
N GLN A 7 43.52 8.31 -23.17
CA GLN A 7 44.55 9.00 -22.39
C GLN A 7 44.17 10.45 -22.10
N GLU A 8 43.68 11.19 -23.10
CA GLU A 8 43.22 12.58 -22.91
C GLU A 8 42.09 12.67 -21.88
N ILE A 9 41.11 11.76 -21.92
CA ILE A 9 40.00 11.76 -20.96
C ILE A 9 40.49 11.38 -19.56
N VAL A 10 41.42 10.44 -19.43
CA VAL A 10 42.03 10.08 -18.15
C VAL A 10 42.84 11.25 -17.57
N GLU A 11 43.57 11.98 -18.41
CA GLU A 11 44.28 13.20 -18.01
C GLU A 11 43.30 14.29 -17.55
N LEU A 12 42.19 14.51 -18.26
CA LEU A 12 41.13 15.42 -17.84
C LEU A 12 40.56 15.01 -16.47
N ILE A 13 40.23 13.72 -16.31
CA ILE A 13 39.76 13.18 -15.03
C ILE A 13 40.81 13.41 -13.95
N ASN A 14 42.11 13.34 -14.21
CA ASN A 14 43.13 13.55 -13.17
C ASN A 14 43.37 15.04 -12.86
N HIS A 15 43.26 15.93 -13.83
CA HIS A 15 43.70 17.33 -13.69
C HIS A 15 42.59 18.36 -13.48
N VAL A 16 41.36 18.12 -13.93
CA VAL A 16 40.26 19.07 -13.74
C VAL A 16 39.66 18.90 -12.34
N THR A 17 39.62 19.97 -11.55
CA THR A 17 39.06 19.98 -10.19
C THR A 17 37.60 20.44 -10.15
N ASP A 18 37.16 21.21 -11.15
CA ASP A 18 35.76 21.65 -11.26
C ASP A 18 34.89 20.55 -11.87
N SER A 19 33.82 20.21 -11.16
CA SER A 19 32.95 19.09 -11.47
C SER A 19 32.12 19.28 -12.74
N HIS A 20 31.65 20.51 -12.99
CA HIS A 20 30.87 20.86 -14.17
C HIS A 20 31.76 20.99 -15.40
N GLU A 21 32.94 21.59 -15.24
CA GLU A 21 33.93 21.71 -16.30
C GLU A 21 34.38 20.33 -16.79
N LEU A 22 34.65 19.39 -15.89
CA LEU A 22 35.06 18.03 -16.24
C LEU A 22 34.00 17.33 -17.10
N GLY A 23 32.73 17.40 -16.70
CA GLY A 23 31.63 16.79 -17.45
C GLY A 23 31.46 17.38 -18.85
N ASN A 24 31.59 18.71 -18.99
CA ASN A 24 31.50 19.39 -20.28
C ASN A 24 32.67 19.02 -21.21
N LEU A 25 33.89 19.02 -20.68
CA LEU A 25 35.10 18.67 -21.44
C LEU A 25 35.06 17.22 -21.94
N ILE A 26 34.60 16.29 -21.09
CA ILE A 26 34.38 14.90 -21.51
C ILE A 26 33.28 14.87 -22.58
N GLY A 27 32.14 15.53 -22.37
CA GLY A 27 31.04 15.60 -23.32
C GLY A 27 31.46 16.13 -24.70
N ASP A 28 32.33 17.13 -24.76
CA ASP A 28 32.87 17.66 -26.01
C ASP A 28 33.79 16.68 -26.73
N LYS A 29 34.59 15.90 -26.00
CA LYS A 29 35.42 14.84 -26.58
C LYS A 29 34.58 13.70 -27.13
N LEU A 30 33.47 13.36 -26.48
CA LEU A 30 32.55 12.32 -26.96
C LEU A 30 31.88 12.66 -28.30
N LYS A 31 31.74 13.95 -28.66
CA LYS A 31 31.18 14.37 -29.96
C LYS A 31 31.99 13.91 -31.17
N LEU A 32 33.25 13.53 -30.94
CA LEU A 32 34.18 13.07 -31.97
C LEU A 32 34.11 11.55 -32.20
N LEU A 33 33.30 10.82 -31.44
CA LEU A 33 33.24 9.37 -31.44
C LEU A 33 31.93 8.84 -32.05
N SER A 34 32.00 7.64 -32.64
CA SER A 34 30.81 6.87 -32.97
C SER A 34 30.14 6.33 -31.70
N ALA A 35 28.88 5.91 -31.79
CA ALA A 35 28.16 5.32 -30.66
C ALA A 35 28.89 4.09 -30.06
N GLU A 36 29.40 3.21 -30.92
CA GLU A 36 30.19 2.04 -30.52
C GLU A 36 31.49 2.44 -29.84
N ASP A 37 32.17 3.48 -30.34
CA ASP A 37 33.40 3.99 -29.75
C ASP A 37 33.14 4.65 -28.39
N VAL A 38 32.00 5.32 -28.19
CA VAL A 38 31.60 5.90 -26.90
C VAL A 38 31.42 4.78 -25.86
N VAL A 39 30.75 3.69 -26.21
CA VAL A 39 30.57 2.55 -25.29
C VAL A 39 31.89 1.84 -25.04
N ALA A 40 32.68 1.59 -26.08
CA ALA A 40 34.01 0.98 -25.95
C ALA A 40 34.94 1.85 -25.08
N LEU A 41 34.89 3.17 -25.24
CA LEU A 41 35.58 4.13 -24.39
C LEU A 41 35.16 3.95 -22.93
N PHE A 42 33.86 3.95 -22.62
CA PHE A 42 33.40 3.82 -21.24
C PHE A 42 33.66 2.43 -20.62
N ARG A 43 33.80 1.39 -21.43
CA ARG A 43 34.27 0.06 -20.97
C ARG A 43 35.76 0.05 -20.62
N ASN A 44 36.56 0.96 -21.17
CA ASN A 44 37.98 1.06 -20.81
C ASN A 44 38.15 1.40 -19.34
N ARG A 45 39.26 0.93 -18.79
CA ARG A 45 39.60 1.12 -17.40
C ARG A 45 40.79 2.05 -17.24
N THR A 46 40.72 2.91 -16.23
CA THR A 46 41.85 3.68 -15.74
C THR A 46 42.89 2.75 -15.11
N GLY A 47 44.10 3.26 -14.87
CA GLY A 47 45.20 2.46 -14.30
C GLY A 47 44.89 1.86 -12.91
N ASP A 48 43.92 2.41 -12.20
CA ASP A 48 43.41 1.92 -10.92
C ASP A 48 42.23 0.94 -11.06
N GLY A 49 41.82 0.61 -12.29
CA GLY A 49 40.80 -0.39 -12.60
C GLY A 49 39.34 0.10 -12.58
N LEU A 50 39.09 1.39 -12.39
CA LEU A 50 37.75 1.98 -12.54
C LEU A 50 37.39 2.11 -14.03
N SER A 51 36.11 2.00 -14.37
CA SER A 51 35.66 2.43 -15.71
C SER A 51 35.85 3.94 -15.83
N ILE A 52 35.90 4.49 -17.06
CA ILE A 52 35.98 5.95 -17.24
C ILE A 52 34.80 6.67 -16.55
N LEU A 53 33.59 6.09 -16.63
CA LEU A 53 32.43 6.59 -15.88
C LEU A 53 32.67 6.51 -14.37
N GLY A 54 33.19 5.39 -13.85
CA GLY A 54 33.44 5.24 -12.42
C GLY A 54 34.55 6.15 -11.89
N ALA A 55 35.61 6.38 -12.67
CA ALA A 55 36.65 7.34 -12.34
C ALA A 55 36.11 8.78 -12.32
N ALA A 56 35.29 9.15 -13.30
CA ALA A 56 34.60 10.43 -13.31
C ALA A 56 33.65 10.55 -12.10
N THR A 57 32.88 9.51 -11.77
CA THR A 57 31.93 9.47 -10.65
C THR A 57 32.63 9.64 -9.31
N ASN A 58 33.74 8.92 -9.10
CA ASN A 58 34.49 8.94 -7.86
C ASN A 58 35.15 10.31 -7.60
N LYS A 59 35.56 11.01 -8.66
CA LYS A 59 36.13 12.35 -8.54
C LYS A 59 35.07 13.44 -8.47
N SER A 60 34.02 13.30 -9.28
CA SER A 60 33.00 14.30 -9.52
C SER A 60 31.67 13.63 -9.88
N PRO A 61 30.82 13.39 -8.88
CA PRO A 61 29.47 12.85 -9.07
C PRO A 61 28.62 13.66 -10.05
N GLU A 62 28.78 14.99 -10.07
CA GLU A 62 28.07 15.91 -10.96
C GLU A 62 28.51 15.78 -12.42
N ALA A 63 29.76 15.33 -12.67
CA ALA A 63 30.25 15.14 -14.03
C ALA A 63 29.41 14.10 -14.79
N LEU A 64 28.85 13.09 -14.09
CA LEU A 64 27.97 12.11 -14.71
C LEU A 64 26.70 12.72 -15.28
N TYR A 65 26.08 13.66 -14.57
CA TYR A 65 24.88 14.33 -15.09
C TYR A 65 25.20 15.08 -16.39
N SER A 66 26.33 15.81 -16.43
CA SER A 66 26.79 16.49 -17.63
C SER A 66 27.12 15.53 -18.77
N ILE A 67 27.74 14.38 -18.47
CA ILE A 67 28.04 13.33 -19.45
C ILE A 67 26.74 12.75 -20.01
N PHE A 68 25.79 12.34 -19.16
CA PHE A 68 24.51 11.78 -19.58
C PHE A 68 23.54 12.81 -20.18
N SER A 69 23.80 14.10 -20.01
CA SER A 69 23.08 15.18 -20.69
C SER A 69 23.81 15.66 -21.95
N SER A 70 25.00 15.14 -22.24
CA SER A 70 25.75 15.53 -23.43
C SER A 70 25.12 14.93 -24.69
N SER A 71 25.06 15.74 -25.76
CA SER A 71 24.47 15.33 -27.05
C SER A 71 24.92 13.95 -27.56
N PRO A 72 26.19 13.54 -27.45
CA PRO A 72 26.63 12.23 -27.92
C PRO A 72 25.98 11.06 -27.18
N VAL A 73 25.82 11.17 -25.86
CA VAL A 73 25.21 10.13 -25.02
C VAL A 73 23.69 10.12 -25.20
N VAL A 74 23.10 11.31 -25.30
CA VAL A 74 21.66 11.53 -25.52
C VAL A 74 21.17 10.99 -26.88
N ASN A 75 22.09 10.83 -27.84
CA ASN A 75 21.81 10.31 -29.18
C ASN A 75 22.18 8.82 -29.34
N LEU A 76 22.61 8.15 -28.28
CA LEU A 76 22.81 6.70 -28.30
C LEU A 76 21.47 5.98 -28.39
N GLY A 77 21.46 4.80 -29.03
CA GLY A 77 20.32 3.89 -28.97
C GLY A 77 20.07 3.42 -27.53
N GLU A 78 18.82 3.08 -27.20
CA GLU A 78 18.41 2.68 -25.85
C GLU A 78 19.25 1.51 -25.30
N GLU A 79 19.62 0.55 -26.16
CA GLU A 79 20.48 -0.59 -25.81
C GLU A 79 21.84 -0.12 -25.27
N TYR A 80 22.47 0.85 -25.92
CA TYR A 80 23.76 1.40 -25.50
C TYR A 80 23.63 2.22 -24.23
N ILE A 81 22.57 3.02 -24.07
CA ILE A 81 22.34 3.77 -22.83
C ILE A 81 22.15 2.82 -21.65
N HIS A 82 21.32 1.78 -21.82
CA HIS A 82 21.14 0.74 -20.80
C HIS A 82 22.45 0.03 -20.50
N GLU A 83 23.26 -0.28 -21.52
CA GLU A 83 24.57 -0.90 -21.29
C GLU A 83 25.51 0.00 -20.48
N LEU A 84 25.59 1.29 -20.80
CA LEU A 84 26.41 2.26 -20.08
C LEU A 84 26.05 2.32 -18.59
N MET A 85 24.76 2.27 -18.26
CA MET A 85 24.28 2.24 -16.87
C MET A 85 24.74 1.00 -16.10
N HIS A 86 25.05 -0.08 -16.81
CA HIS A 86 25.47 -1.36 -16.25
C HIS A 86 26.96 -1.67 -16.42
N ILE A 87 27.77 -0.73 -16.90
CA ILE A 87 29.22 -0.89 -16.88
C ILE A 87 29.68 -0.99 -15.43
N LYS A 88 30.38 -2.08 -15.13
CA LYS A 88 30.88 -2.40 -13.80
C LYS A 88 32.30 -1.89 -13.60
N ASP A 89 32.59 -1.37 -12.41
CA ASP A 89 33.95 -1.14 -11.96
C ASP A 89 34.66 -2.45 -11.58
N LYS A 90 35.89 -2.35 -11.07
CA LYS A 90 36.66 -3.49 -10.53
C LYS A 90 36.00 -4.16 -9.33
N HIS A 91 35.07 -3.50 -8.66
CA HIS A 91 34.33 -4.01 -7.51
C HIS A 91 32.97 -4.60 -7.90
N GLY A 92 32.61 -4.61 -9.18
CA GLY A 92 31.33 -5.15 -9.63
C GLY A 92 30.15 -4.20 -9.49
N TYR A 93 30.37 -2.94 -9.07
CA TYR A 93 29.31 -1.92 -8.98
C TYR A 93 29.08 -1.27 -10.33
N THR A 94 27.81 -1.16 -10.70
CA THR A 94 27.32 -0.42 -11.86
C THR A 94 27.46 1.10 -11.65
N VAL A 95 27.34 1.87 -12.73
CA VAL A 95 27.41 3.35 -12.68
C VAL A 95 26.32 3.93 -11.78
N LEU A 96 25.09 3.42 -11.88
CA LEU A 96 23.98 3.88 -11.03
C LEU A 96 24.24 3.59 -9.54
N GLU A 97 24.81 2.43 -9.21
CA GLU A 97 25.13 2.10 -7.81
C GLU A 97 26.25 2.98 -7.26
N GLN A 98 27.24 3.32 -8.08
CA GLN A 98 28.30 4.25 -7.67
C GLN A 98 27.72 5.63 -7.38
N VAL A 99 26.81 6.14 -8.23
CA VAL A 99 26.09 7.39 -8.00
C VAL A 99 25.29 7.35 -6.70
N MET A 100 24.63 6.22 -6.43
CA MET A 100 23.86 6.01 -5.22
C MET A 100 24.70 5.98 -3.95
N ARG A 101 25.99 5.65 -4.04
CA ARG A 101 26.88 5.70 -2.87
C ARG A 101 27.24 7.12 -2.45
N ILE A 102 27.00 8.10 -3.32
CA ILE A 102 27.41 9.49 -3.10
C ILE A 102 26.27 10.29 -2.49
N SER A 103 25.18 10.54 -3.24
CA SER A 103 24.03 11.26 -2.68
C SER A 103 22.72 11.05 -3.46
N PRO A 104 21.56 11.21 -2.78
CA PRO A 104 20.25 11.12 -3.41
C PRO A 104 20.05 12.12 -4.56
N ASN A 105 20.65 13.31 -4.47
CA ASN A 105 20.47 14.33 -5.50
C ASN A 105 21.15 13.93 -6.82
N HIS A 106 22.26 13.20 -6.76
CA HIS A 106 22.98 12.75 -7.94
C HIS A 106 22.25 11.63 -8.66
N ILE A 107 21.68 10.65 -7.94
CA ILE A 107 20.88 9.61 -8.58
C ILE A 107 19.64 10.22 -9.24
N ARG A 108 19.01 11.21 -8.59
CA ARG A 108 17.89 11.95 -9.17
C ARG A 108 18.28 12.67 -10.44
N ALA A 109 19.46 13.32 -10.46
CA ALA A 109 19.97 14.01 -11.63
C ALA A 109 20.18 13.03 -12.81
N VAL A 110 20.82 11.89 -12.57
CA VAL A 110 21.05 10.86 -13.61
C VAL A 110 19.73 10.31 -14.14
N LEU A 111 18.79 9.96 -13.25
CA LEU A 111 17.46 9.46 -13.65
C LEU A 111 16.61 10.52 -14.35
N ASN A 112 16.87 11.81 -14.13
CA ASN A 112 16.23 12.91 -14.84
C ASN A 112 17.00 13.39 -16.07
N SER A 113 18.14 12.77 -16.40
CA SER A 113 18.90 13.12 -17.59
C SER A 113 18.11 12.80 -18.86
N GLU A 114 18.36 13.56 -19.92
CA GLU A 114 17.66 13.37 -21.20
C GLU A 114 17.89 11.96 -21.78
N SER A 115 19.09 11.40 -21.58
CA SER A 115 19.42 10.03 -21.99
C SER A 115 18.54 8.98 -21.29
N PHE A 116 18.35 9.10 -19.97
CA PHE A 116 17.54 8.13 -19.23
C PHE A 116 16.04 8.30 -19.50
N LEU A 117 15.58 9.54 -19.70
CA LEU A 117 14.19 9.84 -20.06
C LEU A 117 13.80 9.21 -21.42
N LYS A 118 14.74 9.15 -22.36
CA LYS A 118 14.57 8.54 -23.69
C LYS A 118 14.46 7.02 -23.70
N LEU A 119 14.87 6.33 -22.63
CA LEU A 119 14.72 4.89 -22.53
C LEU A 119 13.23 4.51 -22.58
N SER A 120 12.90 3.48 -23.35
CA SER A 120 11.60 2.82 -23.22
C SER A 120 11.45 2.25 -21.82
N GLU A 121 10.19 2.05 -21.45
CA GLU A 121 9.84 1.62 -20.10
C GLU A 121 10.49 0.28 -19.71
N GLY A 122 10.57 -0.67 -20.64
CA GLY A 122 11.25 -1.93 -20.42
C GLY A 122 12.72 -1.76 -20.04
N TYR A 123 13.44 -0.85 -20.71
CA TYR A 123 14.83 -0.54 -20.38
C TYR A 123 14.99 0.26 -19.09
N LYS A 124 14.05 1.15 -18.75
CA LYS A 124 14.05 1.85 -17.46
C LYS A 124 13.87 0.85 -16.31
N VAL A 125 12.92 -0.07 -16.41
CA VAL A 125 12.69 -1.12 -15.41
C VAL A 125 13.90 -2.04 -15.31
N ALA A 126 14.45 -2.49 -16.44
CA ALA A 126 15.66 -3.32 -16.45
C ALA A 126 16.85 -2.58 -15.81
N SER A 127 17.04 -1.29 -16.09
CA SER A 127 18.12 -0.49 -15.51
C SER A 127 18.07 -0.40 -14.00
N LEU A 128 16.86 -0.35 -13.44
CA LEU A 128 16.63 -0.19 -11.99
C LEU A 128 16.59 -1.52 -11.24
N THR A 129 16.22 -2.62 -11.91
CA THR A 129 16.03 -3.95 -11.29
C THR A 129 17.12 -4.97 -11.62
N LYS A 130 17.97 -4.71 -12.62
CA LYS A 130 19.08 -5.62 -12.95
C LYS A 130 20.07 -5.67 -11.80
N LYS A 131 20.36 -6.89 -11.36
CA LYS A 131 21.26 -7.19 -10.24
C LYS A 131 22.73 -7.08 -10.66
N ASN A 132 23.55 -6.53 -9.77
CA ASN A 132 25.00 -6.52 -9.88
C ASN A 132 25.61 -7.91 -9.55
N ASP A 133 26.95 -7.99 -9.46
CA ASP A 133 27.64 -9.24 -9.11
C ASP A 133 27.36 -9.73 -7.69
N TYR A 134 26.80 -8.87 -6.84
CA TYR A 134 26.37 -9.19 -5.47
C TYR A 134 24.89 -9.60 -5.39
N GLY A 135 24.17 -9.67 -6.51
CA GLY A 135 22.75 -9.99 -6.51
C GLY A 135 21.85 -8.85 -6.02
N ILE A 136 22.35 -7.61 -6.01
CA ILE A 136 21.66 -6.40 -5.55
C ILE A 136 21.41 -5.49 -6.76
N SER A 137 20.20 -4.98 -6.91
CA SER A 137 19.82 -3.97 -7.90
C SER A 137 19.91 -2.55 -7.34
N VAL A 138 19.88 -1.54 -8.23
CA VAL A 138 19.81 -0.11 -7.86
C VAL A 138 18.64 0.13 -6.89
N MET A 139 17.49 -0.49 -7.15
CA MET A 139 16.32 -0.31 -6.30
C MET A 139 16.49 -1.00 -4.93
N GLU A 140 16.97 -2.24 -4.89
CA GLU A 140 17.28 -2.93 -3.62
C GLU A 140 18.36 -2.19 -2.82
N TYR A 141 19.35 -1.59 -3.50
CA TYR A 141 20.38 -0.78 -2.86
C TYR A 141 19.78 0.45 -2.17
N ALA A 142 18.82 1.14 -2.82
CA ALA A 142 18.16 2.34 -2.29
C ALA A 142 17.44 2.04 -0.97
N LEU A 143 16.84 0.85 -0.92
CA LEU A 143 16.02 0.35 0.17
C LEU A 143 16.87 -0.12 1.35
N ARG A 144 17.90 -0.94 1.09
CA ARG A 144 18.82 -1.46 2.13
C ARG A 144 19.57 -0.39 2.90
N HIS A 145 19.71 0.80 2.33
CA HIS A 145 20.39 1.91 3.00
C HIS A 145 19.42 2.78 3.83
N GLU A 146 18.14 2.38 3.95
CA GLU A 146 17.06 2.99 4.76
C GLU A 146 16.89 4.51 4.61
N SER A 147 17.54 5.09 3.62
CA SER A 147 17.55 6.52 3.43
C SER A 147 16.34 6.88 2.59
N SER A 148 15.29 7.32 3.30
CA SER A 148 14.08 7.87 2.69
C SER A 148 14.40 8.91 1.60
N ALA A 149 15.56 9.57 1.66
CA ALA A 149 16.04 10.49 0.64
C ALA A 149 16.39 9.80 -0.70
N PHE A 150 17.08 8.65 -0.68
CA PHE A 150 17.41 7.90 -1.91
C PHE A 150 16.17 7.33 -2.57
N ILE A 151 15.25 6.80 -1.77
CA ILE A 151 14.00 6.23 -2.27
C ILE A 151 13.12 7.33 -2.86
N LYS A 152 13.00 8.47 -2.17
CA LYS A 152 12.35 9.67 -2.73
C LYS A 152 13.06 10.16 -3.99
N ALA A 153 14.38 10.13 -4.06
CA ALA A 153 15.12 10.57 -5.24
C ALA A 153 14.84 9.71 -6.48
N VAL A 154 14.82 8.38 -6.32
CA VAL A 154 14.50 7.45 -7.41
C VAL A 154 13.03 7.56 -7.81
N LEU A 155 12.12 7.54 -6.84
CA LEU A 155 10.67 7.52 -7.10
C LEU A 155 10.09 8.86 -7.52
N CYS A 156 10.69 9.97 -7.06
CA CYS A 156 10.32 11.31 -7.49
C CYS A 156 11.18 11.79 -8.66
N SER A 157 11.89 10.89 -9.35
CA SER A 157 12.46 11.17 -10.65
C SER A 157 11.34 11.23 -11.70
N THR A 158 11.48 12.13 -12.66
CA THR A 158 10.54 12.30 -13.76
C THR A 158 10.40 10.99 -14.55
N SER A 159 11.51 10.25 -14.70
CA SER A 159 11.54 8.98 -15.44
C SER A 159 10.73 7.85 -14.81
N VAL A 160 10.72 7.75 -13.47
CA VAL A 160 9.91 6.75 -12.77
C VAL A 160 8.45 7.20 -12.73
N ARG A 161 8.19 8.49 -12.52
CA ARG A 161 6.82 9.04 -12.55
C ARG A 161 6.14 8.96 -13.92
N SER A 162 6.90 8.90 -15.00
CA SER A 162 6.38 8.78 -16.36
C SER A 162 6.19 7.33 -16.82
N MET A 163 6.48 6.33 -15.98
CA MET A 163 6.25 4.92 -16.33
C MET A 163 4.74 4.62 -16.39
N SER A 164 4.35 3.72 -17.29
CA SER A 164 3.02 3.14 -17.25
C SER A 164 2.82 2.29 -15.99
N GLU A 165 1.56 1.97 -15.73
CA GLU A 165 1.15 1.11 -14.63
C GLU A 165 1.88 -0.25 -14.63
N ASP A 166 2.01 -0.88 -15.80
CA ASP A 166 2.67 -2.19 -15.94
C ASP A 166 4.18 -2.11 -15.61
N GLY A 167 4.87 -1.03 -15.96
CA GLY A 167 6.29 -0.88 -15.60
C GLY A 167 6.50 -0.60 -14.12
N LEU A 168 5.61 0.17 -13.49
CA LEU A 168 5.64 0.34 -12.02
C LEU A 168 5.37 -0.99 -11.32
N LEU A 169 4.38 -1.76 -11.77
CA LEU A 169 4.07 -3.11 -11.28
C LEU A 169 5.24 -4.08 -11.46
N ARG A 170 5.93 -4.07 -12.60
CA ARG A 170 7.13 -4.90 -12.82
C ARG A 170 8.28 -4.50 -11.90
N LEU A 171 8.44 -3.19 -11.66
CA LEU A 171 9.46 -2.68 -10.75
C LEU A 171 9.16 -3.05 -9.28
N LEU A 172 7.88 -3.22 -8.95
CA LEU A 172 7.37 -3.71 -7.66
C LEU A 172 7.46 -5.23 -7.53
N SER A 173 7.19 -5.97 -8.61
CA SER A 173 7.18 -7.43 -8.66
C SER A 173 8.59 -8.04 -8.65
N ALA A 174 9.61 -7.26 -9.01
CA ALA A 174 11.01 -7.67 -8.96
C ALA A 174 11.59 -7.74 -7.53
N ARG A 175 10.75 -7.82 -6.48
CA ARG A 175 11.13 -7.65 -5.08
C ARG A 175 10.77 -8.85 -4.20
N ASP A 176 11.54 -9.00 -3.12
CA ASP A 176 11.17 -9.78 -1.93
C ASP A 176 10.41 -8.87 -0.93
N GLY A 177 9.38 -9.41 -0.28
CA GLY A 177 8.19 -8.68 0.20
C GLY A 177 8.32 -7.59 1.26
N ASP A 178 9.49 -7.35 1.85
CA ASP A 178 9.65 -6.43 2.99
C ASP A 178 9.84 -4.96 2.55
N ASP A 179 10.28 -4.72 1.31
CA ASP A 179 10.67 -3.37 0.84
C ASP A 179 9.53 -2.59 0.13
N VAL A 180 8.35 -3.20 -0.01
CA VAL A 180 7.16 -2.62 -0.67
C VAL A 180 6.66 -1.36 0.08
N GLU A 181 6.89 -1.32 1.39
CA GLU A 181 6.48 -0.27 2.33
C GLU A 181 6.92 1.14 1.91
N LEU A 182 8.20 1.30 1.53
CA LEU A 182 8.77 2.60 1.18
C LEU A 182 8.43 3.04 -0.24
N PHE A 183 8.05 2.10 -1.11
CA PHE A 183 7.66 2.39 -2.49
C PHE A 183 6.27 2.99 -2.59
N ILE A 184 5.34 2.43 -1.83
CA ILE A 184 3.95 2.87 -1.72
C ILE A 184 3.88 4.33 -1.24
N SER A 185 4.64 4.65 -0.19
CA SER A 185 4.72 5.99 0.41
C SER A 185 5.28 7.05 -0.56
N ALA A 186 6.27 6.70 -1.37
CA ALA A 186 7.02 7.66 -2.18
C ALA A 186 6.57 7.79 -3.64
N ALA A 187 5.87 6.79 -4.20
CA ALA A 187 5.45 6.79 -5.60
C ALA A 187 4.13 7.55 -5.87
N GLY A 188 3.38 7.94 -4.84
CA GLY A 188 2.12 8.67 -5.03
C GLY A 188 1.02 7.86 -5.75
N LEU A 189 1.20 6.54 -5.88
CA LEU A 189 0.31 5.59 -6.56
C LEU A 189 -1.14 5.68 -6.05
N SER A 190 -2.14 5.76 -6.93
CA SER A 190 -3.54 5.71 -6.49
C SER A 190 -3.86 4.38 -5.78
N ILE A 191 -4.93 4.35 -5.00
CA ILE A 191 -5.33 3.16 -4.24
C ILE A 191 -5.68 1.97 -5.13
N GLU A 192 -6.22 2.18 -6.34
CA GLU A 192 -6.43 1.09 -7.31
C GLU A 192 -5.10 0.42 -7.69
N HIS A 193 -4.04 1.20 -7.87
CA HIS A 193 -2.70 0.65 -8.11
C HIS A 193 -2.18 -0.11 -6.89
N LEU A 194 -2.46 0.37 -5.68
CA LEU A 194 -2.11 -0.34 -4.45
C LEU A 194 -2.85 -1.68 -4.32
N ARG A 195 -4.12 -1.74 -4.74
CA ARG A 195 -4.88 -3.00 -4.81
C ARG A 195 -4.30 -3.97 -5.84
N ALA A 196 -3.83 -3.49 -6.99
CA ALA A 196 -3.22 -4.33 -8.03
C ALA A 196 -1.82 -4.83 -7.67
N VAL A 197 -1.01 -4.00 -7.01
CA VAL A 197 0.38 -4.30 -6.60
C VAL A 197 0.44 -5.19 -5.37
N VAL A 198 -0.38 -4.88 -4.37
CA VAL A 198 -0.31 -5.53 -3.07
C VAL A 198 -1.24 -6.74 -3.12
N ASN A 199 -0.66 -7.88 -3.53
CA ASN A 199 -1.27 -9.20 -3.33
C ASN A 199 -1.88 -9.29 -1.90
N ARG A 200 -3.05 -9.92 -1.76
CA ARG A 200 -3.76 -10.18 -0.47
C ARG A 200 -2.85 -10.69 0.66
N GLU A 201 -1.77 -11.38 0.33
CA GLU A 201 -0.75 -11.90 1.24
C GLU A 201 0.25 -10.83 1.70
N THR A 202 0.60 -9.88 0.83
CA THR A 202 1.54 -8.79 1.11
C THR A 202 0.93 -7.76 2.07
N LEU A 203 -0.37 -7.47 1.98
CA LEU A 203 -1.10 -6.59 2.92
C LEU A 203 -0.98 -7.08 4.38
N GLY A 204 -0.98 -8.41 4.58
CA GLY A 204 -0.83 -9.00 5.91
C GLY A 204 0.56 -8.79 6.52
N ARG A 205 1.59 -8.59 5.69
CA ARG A 205 3.00 -8.46 6.12
C ARG A 205 3.45 -7.02 6.36
N LEU A 206 2.66 -6.03 5.93
CA LEU A 206 3.00 -4.61 6.14
C LEU A 206 3.07 -4.27 7.63
N SER A 207 4.09 -3.48 8.00
CA SER A 207 4.21 -2.86 9.30
C SER A 207 3.08 -1.85 9.57
N ILE A 208 2.85 -1.54 10.86
CA ILE A 208 1.83 -0.57 11.28
C ILE A 208 2.16 0.83 10.74
N ASP A 209 3.43 1.22 10.70
CA ASP A 209 3.85 2.52 10.18
C ASP A 209 3.62 2.64 8.66
N ALA A 210 3.75 1.53 7.92
CA ALA A 210 3.43 1.48 6.48
C ALA A 210 1.91 1.54 6.25
N LEU A 211 1.13 0.93 7.15
CA LEU A 211 -0.31 1.09 7.17
C LEU A 211 -0.67 2.54 7.44
N ASP A 212 -0.06 3.26 8.38
CA ASP A 212 -0.39 4.67 8.65
C ASP A 212 -0.35 5.55 7.38
N VAL A 213 0.61 5.34 6.48
CA VAL A 213 0.69 6.07 5.21
C VAL A 213 -0.42 5.67 4.23
N LEU A 214 -0.74 4.37 4.16
CA LEU A 214 -1.84 3.84 3.36
C LEU A 214 -3.20 4.32 3.88
N LEU A 215 -3.38 4.30 5.19
CA LEU A 215 -4.59 4.72 5.90
C LEU A 215 -4.82 6.22 5.74
N LEU A 216 -3.78 7.05 5.86
CA LEU A 216 -3.86 8.49 5.56
C LEU A 216 -4.33 8.75 4.12
N LYS A 217 -3.88 7.93 3.17
CA LYS A 217 -4.30 8.05 1.77
C LYS A 217 -5.73 7.55 1.55
N ASP A 218 -6.09 6.43 2.15
CA ASP A 218 -7.45 5.87 2.16
C ASP A 218 -8.46 6.87 2.73
N CYS A 219 -8.10 7.50 3.85
CA CYS A 219 -8.83 8.59 4.49
C CYS A 219 -9.06 9.79 3.56
N LEU A 220 -8.10 10.13 2.71
CA LEU A 220 -8.20 11.27 1.80
C LEU A 220 -9.03 10.95 0.56
N ASP A 221 -8.83 9.76 -0.01
CA ASP A 221 -9.42 9.34 -1.29
C ASP A 221 -10.79 8.67 -1.13
N GLY A 222 -11.22 8.32 0.09
CA GLY A 222 -12.54 7.76 0.38
C GLY A 222 -12.72 6.32 -0.10
N ASN A 223 -11.64 5.53 -0.07
CA ASN A 223 -11.67 4.12 -0.42
C ASN A 223 -11.66 3.25 0.85
N SER A 224 -12.02 1.97 0.72
CA SER A 224 -12.07 1.00 1.82
C SER A 224 -10.87 0.03 1.76
N LEU A 225 -9.68 0.46 2.17
CA LEU A 225 -8.58 -0.46 2.51
C LEU A 225 -8.78 -1.10 3.89
N LEU A 226 -9.53 -0.45 4.79
CA LEU A 226 -9.76 -0.93 6.15
C LEU A 226 -10.40 -2.34 6.19
N SER A 227 -11.36 -2.63 5.32
CA SER A 227 -11.97 -3.97 5.21
C SER A 227 -10.99 -5.04 4.72
N LEU A 228 -10.09 -4.71 3.79
CA LEU A 228 -9.03 -5.61 3.32
C LEU A 228 -7.99 -5.89 4.41
N ILE A 229 -7.65 -4.87 5.19
CA ILE A 229 -6.72 -4.96 6.32
C ILE A 229 -7.33 -5.83 7.44
N ALA A 230 -8.59 -5.59 7.80
CA ALA A 230 -9.29 -6.34 8.86
C ALA A 230 -9.43 -7.84 8.54
N LEU A 231 -9.49 -8.22 7.26
CA LEU A 231 -9.48 -9.62 6.85
C LEU A 231 -8.18 -10.36 7.18
N ARG A 232 -7.06 -9.65 7.32
CA ARG A 232 -5.72 -10.25 7.35
C ARG A 232 -4.97 -9.99 8.65
N LYS A 233 -5.26 -8.89 9.34
CA LYS A 233 -4.56 -8.54 10.56
C LYS A 233 -5.13 -9.25 11.79
N PRO A 234 -4.27 -9.67 12.76
CA PRO A 234 -4.71 -10.08 14.09
C PRO A 234 -5.50 -8.96 14.78
N LEU A 235 -6.35 -9.32 15.74
CA LEU A 235 -7.20 -8.38 16.47
C LEU A 235 -6.42 -7.21 17.10
N ALA A 236 -5.25 -7.50 17.67
CA ALA A 236 -4.40 -6.48 18.29
C ALA A 236 -3.91 -5.43 17.29
N GLU A 237 -3.59 -5.84 16.05
CA GLU A 237 -3.19 -4.91 14.99
C GLU A 237 -4.39 -4.16 14.43
N LEU A 238 -5.56 -4.81 14.33
CA LEU A 238 -6.80 -4.12 13.95
C LEU A 238 -7.13 -3.00 14.93
N ASN A 239 -7.07 -3.24 16.24
CA ASN A 239 -7.30 -2.20 17.25
C ASN A 239 -6.36 -1.00 17.06
N LEU A 240 -5.06 -1.25 16.88
CA LEU A 240 -4.10 -0.18 16.63
C LEU A 240 -4.45 0.62 15.36
N ILE A 241 -4.93 -0.04 14.32
CA ILE A 241 -5.36 0.60 13.08
C ILE A 241 -6.62 1.44 13.29
N LEU A 242 -7.60 0.93 14.04
CA LEU A 242 -8.83 1.67 14.38
C LEU A 242 -8.52 2.89 15.28
N ASP A 243 -7.60 2.74 16.23
CA ASP A 243 -7.07 3.85 17.05
C ASP A 243 -6.39 4.91 16.17
N ARG A 244 -5.63 4.51 15.15
CA ARG A 244 -4.99 5.45 14.21
C ARG A 244 -6.01 6.18 13.33
N TYR A 245 -7.02 5.47 12.82
CA TYR A 245 -8.13 6.07 12.09
C TYR A 245 -8.82 7.18 12.88
N SER A 246 -8.89 6.99 14.18
CA SER A 246 -9.39 7.92 15.17
C SER A 246 -8.58 9.22 15.24
N GLU A 247 -7.26 9.12 15.18
CA GLU A 247 -6.31 10.23 15.27
C GLU A 247 -6.34 11.12 14.02
N PHE A 248 -6.75 10.56 12.87
CA PHE A 248 -6.83 11.30 11.61
C PHE A 248 -8.01 12.27 11.52
N GLY A 249 -8.91 12.28 12.53
CA GLY A 249 -10.01 13.24 12.60
C GLY A 249 -10.97 13.13 11.42
N LEU A 250 -11.24 11.89 10.98
CA LEU A 250 -12.20 11.64 9.91
C LEU A 250 -13.57 12.20 10.28
N GLY A 251 -14.18 12.94 9.35
CA GLY A 251 -15.58 13.35 9.49
C GLY A 251 -16.52 12.14 9.47
N LYS A 252 -17.68 12.28 10.13
CA LYS A 252 -18.71 11.22 10.25
C LYS A 252 -19.05 10.51 8.94
N GLU A 253 -19.17 11.28 7.84
CA GLU A 253 -19.45 10.75 6.50
C GLU A 253 -18.39 9.78 6.00
N LYS A 254 -17.11 10.07 6.27
CA LYS A 254 -16.01 9.18 5.88
C LYS A 254 -15.95 7.94 6.74
N ILE A 255 -16.26 8.07 8.03
CA ILE A 255 -16.36 6.92 8.94
C ILE A 255 -17.50 6.00 8.50
N LEU A 256 -18.66 6.57 8.17
CA LEU A 256 -19.79 5.81 7.65
C LEU A 256 -19.40 5.09 6.35
N GLY A 257 -18.80 5.80 5.39
CA GLY A 257 -18.30 5.20 4.15
C GLY A 257 -17.35 4.03 4.41
N LEU A 258 -16.38 4.17 5.31
CA LEU A 258 -15.46 3.07 5.66
C LEU A 258 -16.16 1.83 6.25
N LEU A 259 -17.27 2.03 6.97
CA LEU A 259 -18.03 0.96 7.60
C LEU A 259 -19.02 0.29 6.64
N THR A 260 -19.55 1.05 5.68
CA THR A 260 -20.56 0.58 4.72
C THR A 260 -19.99 0.17 3.37
N ASP A 261 -18.77 0.58 3.05
CA ASP A 261 -18.06 0.21 1.84
C ASP A 261 -17.75 -1.28 1.79
N LYS A 262 -17.82 -1.81 0.57
CA LYS A 262 -17.55 -3.22 0.28
C LYS A 262 -16.11 -3.40 -0.19
N ASN A 263 -15.48 -4.46 0.28
CA ASN A 263 -14.23 -4.94 -0.30
C ASN A 263 -14.46 -5.62 -1.66
N ASP A 264 -13.38 -6.11 -2.27
CA ASP A 264 -13.46 -6.80 -3.58
C ASP A 264 -14.25 -8.12 -3.53
N ASP A 265 -14.47 -8.70 -2.34
CA ASP A 265 -15.33 -9.86 -2.12
C ASP A 265 -16.79 -9.45 -1.83
N GLY A 266 -17.14 -8.17 -1.97
CA GLY A 266 -18.48 -7.64 -1.71
C GLY A 266 -18.82 -7.50 -0.22
N LYS A 267 -17.84 -7.65 0.68
CA LYS A 267 -18.04 -7.68 2.14
C LYS A 267 -17.68 -6.38 2.83
N LYS A 268 -18.50 -5.98 3.79
CA LYS A 268 -18.30 -4.81 4.65
C LYS A 268 -17.46 -5.14 5.86
N LEU A 269 -16.92 -4.12 6.51
CA LEU A 269 -16.06 -4.29 7.69
C LEU A 269 -16.77 -5.03 8.84
N VAL A 270 -18.03 -4.71 9.10
CA VAL A 270 -18.82 -5.36 10.16
C VAL A 270 -19.04 -6.84 9.86
N GLU A 271 -19.32 -7.19 8.61
CA GLU A 271 -19.50 -8.59 8.19
C GLU A 271 -18.20 -9.38 8.36
N ILE A 272 -17.06 -8.77 8.01
CA ILE A 272 -15.73 -9.35 8.22
C ILE A 272 -15.49 -9.60 9.71
N ALA A 273 -15.85 -8.66 10.57
CA ALA A 273 -15.75 -8.83 12.02
C ALA A 273 -16.61 -10.02 12.50
N VAL A 274 -17.83 -10.15 11.98
CA VAL A 274 -18.70 -11.30 12.28
C VAL A 274 -18.11 -12.63 11.79
N TYR A 275 -17.45 -12.68 10.63
CA TYR A 275 -16.76 -13.89 10.20
C TYR A 275 -15.52 -14.24 11.03
N LYS A 276 -14.88 -13.23 11.65
CA LYS A 276 -13.63 -13.40 12.40
C LYS A 276 -13.86 -13.84 13.84
N GLY A 277 -14.94 -13.38 14.48
CA GLY A 277 -15.27 -13.81 15.84
C GLY A 277 -15.91 -12.73 16.72
N PRO A 278 -16.43 -13.11 17.89
CA PRO A 278 -17.04 -12.19 18.85
C PRO A 278 -16.08 -11.10 19.34
N ASP A 279 -14.78 -11.39 19.43
CA ASP A 279 -13.78 -10.41 19.85
C ASP A 279 -13.55 -9.31 18.79
N TYR A 280 -13.63 -9.66 17.50
CA TYR A 280 -13.56 -8.69 16.40
C TYR A 280 -14.83 -7.83 16.34
N ILE A 281 -16.00 -8.45 16.55
CA ILE A 281 -17.27 -7.71 16.66
C ILE A 281 -17.17 -6.68 17.79
N SER A 282 -16.75 -7.11 18.97
CA SER A 282 -16.66 -6.25 20.16
C SER A 282 -15.63 -5.14 19.96
N SER A 283 -14.46 -5.46 19.41
CA SER A 283 -13.42 -4.49 19.06
C SER A 283 -13.94 -3.40 18.12
N LEU A 284 -14.68 -3.78 17.08
CA LEU A 284 -15.18 -2.84 16.09
C LEU A 284 -16.40 -2.03 16.61
N LEU A 285 -17.43 -2.70 17.12
CA LEU A 285 -18.69 -2.07 17.51
C LEU A 285 -18.64 -1.36 18.86
N ASN A 286 -17.64 -1.64 19.70
CA ASN A 286 -17.37 -0.88 20.92
C ASN A 286 -16.20 0.09 20.75
N HIS A 287 -15.72 0.30 19.53
CA HIS A 287 -14.65 1.25 19.30
C HIS A 287 -15.17 2.67 19.48
N ASP A 288 -14.88 3.24 20.66
CA ASP A 288 -15.37 4.54 21.13
C ASP A 288 -15.27 5.66 20.10
N ILE A 289 -14.25 5.62 19.24
CA ILE A 289 -13.98 6.72 18.33
C ILE A 289 -14.56 6.51 16.94
N ILE A 290 -14.86 5.28 16.54
CA ILE A 290 -15.40 5.01 15.20
C ILE A 290 -16.93 5.07 15.27
N PHE A 291 -17.56 4.30 16.16
CA PHE A 291 -19.01 4.21 16.19
C PHE A 291 -19.71 5.33 16.98
N ARG A 292 -19.11 5.89 18.05
CA ARG A 292 -19.75 7.02 18.77
C ARG A 292 -19.76 8.32 17.96
N GLN A 293 -18.95 8.41 16.90
CA GLN A 293 -19.01 9.56 16.01
C GLN A 293 -20.25 9.53 15.12
N LEU A 294 -20.77 8.35 14.81
CA LEU A 294 -22.00 8.19 14.05
C LEU A 294 -23.21 8.60 14.90
N ASP A 295 -24.21 9.22 14.28
CA ASP A 295 -25.52 9.36 14.90
C ASP A 295 -26.31 8.03 14.86
N SER A 296 -27.45 7.98 15.56
CA SER A 296 -28.21 6.74 15.69
C SER A 296 -28.74 6.22 14.34
N VAL A 297 -29.06 7.10 13.40
CA VAL A 297 -29.50 6.72 12.04
C VAL A 297 -28.36 6.03 11.30
N GLN A 298 -27.16 6.60 11.37
CA GLN A 298 -25.96 6.03 10.76
C GLN A 298 -25.54 4.70 11.43
N GLN A 299 -25.72 4.57 12.75
CA GLN A 299 -25.48 3.31 13.46
C GLN A 299 -26.46 2.21 13.03
N VAL A 300 -27.75 2.54 12.90
CA VAL A 300 -28.76 1.62 12.35
C VAL A 300 -28.40 1.24 10.92
N GLU A 301 -28.00 2.21 10.10
CA GLU A 301 -27.57 1.94 8.73
C GLU A 301 -26.47 0.88 8.72
N VAL A 302 -25.40 1.05 9.49
CA VAL A 302 -24.28 0.10 9.56
C VAL A 302 -24.71 -1.30 10.03
N LEU A 303 -25.66 -1.39 10.97
CA LEU A 303 -26.18 -2.65 11.50
C LEU A 303 -27.22 -3.33 10.60
N THR A 304 -27.86 -2.57 9.71
CA THR A 304 -28.87 -3.04 8.75
C THR A 304 -28.34 -3.09 7.31
N THR A 305 -27.08 -2.72 7.08
CA THR A 305 -26.60 -2.56 5.70
C THR A 305 -26.48 -3.93 5.03
N TYR A 306 -27.26 -4.12 3.97
CA TYR A 306 -27.43 -5.41 3.30
C TYR A 306 -26.35 -5.78 2.25
N ASN A 307 -26.04 -7.08 2.09
CA ASN A 307 -25.36 -7.68 0.92
C ASN A 307 -25.84 -9.12 0.64
N GLU A 308 -25.32 -9.76 -0.42
CA GLU A 308 -25.63 -11.15 -0.85
C GLU A 308 -25.46 -12.23 0.25
N GLY A 309 -24.79 -11.91 1.37
CA GLY A 309 -24.57 -12.78 2.53
C GLY A 309 -25.46 -12.50 3.75
N GLY A 310 -26.28 -11.45 3.72
CA GLY A 310 -27.17 -11.02 4.81
C GLY A 310 -26.60 -9.92 5.71
N GLU A 311 -27.44 -9.38 6.60
CA GLU A 311 -27.05 -8.35 7.57
C GLU A 311 -26.12 -8.91 8.67
N PRO A 312 -25.30 -8.10 9.36
CA PRO A 312 -24.40 -8.57 10.41
C PRO A 312 -25.04 -9.49 11.46
N LEU A 313 -26.23 -9.13 11.92
CA LEU A 313 -26.97 -9.90 12.93
C LEU A 313 -27.52 -11.21 12.35
N LEU A 314 -27.99 -11.18 11.10
CA LEU A 314 -28.39 -12.37 10.35
C LEU A 314 -27.20 -13.32 10.12
N ILE A 315 -26.04 -12.80 9.69
CA ILE A 315 -24.81 -13.58 9.51
C ILE A 315 -24.40 -14.23 10.84
N ALA A 316 -24.46 -13.48 11.95
CA ALA A 316 -24.16 -14.00 13.28
C ALA A 316 -25.10 -15.17 13.68
N ALA A 317 -26.40 -15.05 13.37
CA ALA A 317 -27.37 -16.11 13.57
C ALA A 317 -27.10 -17.33 12.67
N PHE A 318 -26.83 -17.12 11.38
CA PHE A 318 -26.54 -18.18 10.41
C PHE A 318 -25.26 -18.96 10.75
N ASN A 319 -24.25 -18.29 11.31
CA ASN A 319 -22.98 -18.90 11.73
C ASN A 319 -23.11 -19.85 12.94
N LYS A 320 -24.32 -20.06 13.49
CA LYS A 320 -24.60 -20.98 14.61
C LYS A 320 -23.77 -20.72 15.87
N SER A 321 -23.36 -19.47 16.11
CA SER A 321 -22.66 -19.09 17.34
C SER A 321 -23.45 -18.04 18.13
N PRO A 322 -24.13 -18.43 19.24
CA PRO A 322 -24.79 -17.50 20.15
C PRO A 322 -23.85 -16.41 20.69
N GLN A 323 -22.55 -16.69 20.76
CA GLN A 323 -21.55 -15.70 21.17
C GLN A 323 -21.41 -14.53 20.18
N HIS A 324 -21.60 -14.76 18.88
CA HIS A 324 -21.55 -13.69 17.88
C HIS A 324 -22.77 -12.79 17.99
N VAL A 325 -23.96 -13.39 18.13
CA VAL A 325 -25.20 -12.64 18.38
C VAL A 325 -25.07 -11.83 19.68
N LYS A 326 -24.58 -12.46 20.75
CA LYS A 326 -24.31 -11.79 22.02
C LYS A 326 -23.36 -10.60 21.84
N ALA A 327 -22.26 -10.77 21.11
CA ALA A 327 -21.29 -9.70 20.87
C ALA A 327 -21.89 -8.51 20.10
N VAL A 328 -22.78 -8.76 19.13
CA VAL A 328 -23.46 -7.67 18.40
C VAL A 328 -24.46 -6.96 19.31
N ILE A 329 -25.37 -7.68 19.97
CA ILE A 329 -26.45 -7.05 20.77
C ILE A 329 -25.96 -6.44 22.09
N SER A 330 -24.82 -6.91 22.62
CA SER A 330 -24.20 -6.35 23.83
C SER A 330 -23.21 -5.24 23.50
N SER A 331 -23.11 -4.83 22.23
CA SER A 331 -22.22 -3.74 21.85
C SER A 331 -22.79 -2.39 22.28
N ASP A 332 -21.92 -1.46 22.63
CA ASP A 332 -22.28 -0.07 22.96
C ASP A 332 -23.10 0.56 21.81
N THR A 333 -22.73 0.27 20.57
CA THR A 333 -23.45 0.74 19.38
C THR A 333 -24.91 0.27 19.41
N PHE A 334 -25.16 -1.00 19.73
CA PHE A 334 -26.51 -1.56 19.76
C PHE A 334 -27.30 -1.07 20.99
N LEU A 335 -26.64 -0.98 22.15
CA LEU A 335 -27.26 -0.55 23.42
C LEU A 335 -27.70 0.92 23.39
N ASN A 336 -27.10 1.75 22.54
CA ASN A 336 -27.45 3.17 22.39
C ASN A 336 -28.65 3.41 21.46
N LEU A 337 -29.20 2.37 20.82
CA LEU A 337 -30.36 2.48 19.95
C LEU A 337 -31.65 2.65 20.76
N SER A 338 -32.57 3.45 20.25
CA SER A 338 -33.94 3.52 20.76
C SER A 338 -34.71 2.24 20.46
N GLY A 339 -35.79 1.98 21.20
CA GLY A 339 -36.60 0.77 20.98
C GLY A 339 -37.14 0.63 19.54
N LYS A 340 -37.40 1.74 18.84
CA LYS A 340 -37.81 1.70 17.42
C LYS A 340 -36.66 1.28 16.51
N GLU A 341 -35.45 1.78 16.76
CA GLU A 341 -34.24 1.45 16.00
C GLU A 341 -33.81 0.00 16.25
N VAL A 342 -33.94 -0.50 17.49
CA VAL A 342 -33.73 -1.92 17.81
C VAL A 342 -34.66 -2.81 16.98
N LEU A 343 -35.95 -2.48 16.88
CA LEU A 343 -36.88 -3.24 16.03
C LEU A 343 -36.52 -3.19 14.56
N GLU A 344 -36.02 -2.05 14.09
CA GLU A 344 -35.56 -1.91 12.71
C GLU A 344 -34.40 -2.86 12.44
N VAL A 345 -33.41 -2.94 13.34
CA VAL A 345 -32.28 -3.88 13.22
C VAL A 345 -32.72 -5.34 13.35
N LEU A 346 -33.63 -5.67 14.28
CA LEU A 346 -34.11 -7.05 14.47
C LEU A 346 -35.07 -7.52 13.36
N GLY A 347 -35.83 -6.59 12.78
CA GLY A 347 -36.84 -6.84 11.74
C GLY A 347 -36.31 -6.68 10.31
N ALA A 348 -35.03 -6.37 10.15
CA ALA A 348 -34.38 -6.28 8.86
C ALA A 348 -34.28 -7.69 8.22
N LYS A 349 -34.31 -7.73 6.89
CA LYS A 349 -34.66 -8.92 6.08
C LYS A 349 -33.53 -9.32 5.15
N SER A 350 -33.26 -10.62 5.10
CA SER A 350 -32.40 -11.22 4.07
C SER A 350 -33.00 -11.13 2.66
N GLU A 351 -32.22 -11.41 1.62
CA GLU A 351 -32.70 -11.51 0.22
C GLU A 351 -33.84 -12.51 0.04
N VAL A 352 -33.81 -13.60 0.82
CA VAL A 352 -34.85 -14.64 0.78
C VAL A 352 -36.08 -14.26 1.62
N GLY A 353 -36.04 -13.09 2.27
CA GLY A 353 -37.14 -12.51 3.05
C GLY A 353 -37.11 -12.87 4.53
N ASP A 354 -36.18 -13.72 4.97
CA ASP A 354 -36.04 -14.15 6.36
C ASP A 354 -35.51 -13.01 7.23
N THR A 355 -36.18 -12.75 8.34
CA THR A 355 -35.75 -11.86 9.43
C THR A 355 -34.85 -12.57 10.42
N PHE A 356 -34.10 -11.81 11.23
CA PHE A 356 -33.28 -12.39 12.30
C PHE A 356 -34.09 -13.28 13.24
N LEU A 357 -35.29 -12.86 13.61
CA LEU A 357 -36.16 -13.60 14.52
C LEU A 357 -36.69 -14.90 13.89
N GLU A 358 -37.01 -14.90 12.59
CA GLU A 358 -37.38 -16.11 11.84
C GLU A 358 -36.19 -17.10 11.74
N VAL A 359 -34.98 -16.58 11.56
CA VAL A 359 -33.76 -17.40 11.58
C VAL A 359 -33.53 -17.99 12.97
N LEU A 360 -33.69 -17.22 14.04
CA LEU A 360 -33.58 -17.75 15.40
C LEU A 360 -34.59 -18.85 15.68
N HIS A 361 -35.85 -18.64 15.30
CA HIS A 361 -36.94 -19.61 15.46
C HIS A 361 -36.66 -20.89 14.65
N SER A 362 -36.30 -20.78 13.38
CA SER A 362 -36.04 -21.94 12.51
C SER A 362 -34.79 -22.74 12.89
N LYS A 363 -33.80 -22.11 13.53
CA LYS A 363 -32.58 -22.77 14.01
C LYS A 363 -32.75 -23.37 15.42
N GLY A 364 -33.87 -23.10 16.11
CA GLY A 364 -34.31 -23.82 17.29
C GLY A 364 -33.32 -23.82 18.46
N SER A 365 -32.53 -22.76 18.62
CA SER A 365 -31.56 -22.69 19.71
C SER A 365 -32.07 -21.71 20.77
N GLU A 366 -32.64 -22.30 21.82
CA GLU A 366 -33.00 -21.68 23.09
C GLU A 366 -31.89 -20.74 23.59
N ASP A 367 -30.63 -21.06 23.30
CA ASP A 367 -29.47 -20.23 23.64
C ASP A 367 -29.49 -18.83 23.00
N TYR A 368 -30.01 -18.66 21.78
CA TYR A 368 -30.11 -17.32 21.18
C TYR A 368 -31.21 -16.48 21.81
N VAL A 369 -32.33 -17.12 22.14
CA VAL A 369 -33.44 -16.42 22.79
C VAL A 369 -33.04 -16.03 24.21
N ARG A 370 -32.32 -16.91 24.92
CA ARG A 370 -31.69 -16.58 26.20
C ARG A 370 -30.68 -15.45 26.07
N VAL A 371 -29.83 -15.45 25.03
CA VAL A 371 -28.90 -14.34 24.77
C VAL A 371 -29.65 -13.02 24.58
N LEU A 372 -30.79 -13.02 23.90
CA LEU A 372 -31.63 -11.84 23.74
C LEU A 372 -32.31 -11.44 25.06
N GLN A 373 -32.89 -12.40 25.80
CA GLN A 373 -33.56 -12.18 27.09
C GLN A 373 -32.62 -11.68 28.18
N ASP A 374 -31.38 -12.19 28.19
CA ASP A 374 -30.34 -11.79 29.13
C ASP A 374 -29.67 -10.46 28.75
N SER A 375 -30.03 -9.88 27.59
CA SER A 375 -29.47 -8.62 27.13
C SER A 375 -30.14 -7.43 27.83
N GLU A 376 -29.34 -6.43 28.20
CA GLU A 376 -29.84 -5.17 28.73
C GLU A 376 -30.77 -4.44 27.74
N VAL A 377 -30.56 -4.67 26.44
CA VAL A 377 -31.44 -4.20 25.36
C VAL A 377 -32.88 -4.67 25.62
N PHE A 378 -33.09 -5.97 25.82
CA PHE A 378 -34.42 -6.54 25.94
C PHE A 378 -35.17 -5.97 27.16
N TYR A 379 -34.49 -5.83 28.31
CA TYR A 379 -35.07 -5.19 29.49
C TYR A 379 -35.32 -3.68 29.33
N GLY A 380 -34.55 -3.01 28.48
CA GLY A 380 -34.73 -1.59 28.14
C GLY A 380 -35.91 -1.31 27.21
N LEU A 381 -36.42 -2.33 26.50
CA LEU A 381 -37.63 -2.21 25.68
C LEU A 381 -38.88 -2.07 26.54
N ASN A 382 -39.89 -1.36 26.04
CA ASN A 382 -41.19 -1.35 26.70
C ASN A 382 -41.85 -2.75 26.60
N HIS A 383 -42.79 -3.01 27.51
CA HIS A 383 -43.42 -4.33 27.60
C HIS A 383 -44.12 -4.78 26.30
N GLU A 384 -44.72 -3.86 25.55
CA GLU A 384 -45.37 -4.18 24.27
C GLU A 384 -44.34 -4.69 23.25
N LEU A 385 -43.17 -4.06 23.15
CA LEU A 385 -42.10 -4.47 22.25
C LEU A 385 -41.43 -5.78 22.68
N GLN A 386 -41.23 -5.98 23.98
CA GLN A 386 -40.77 -7.28 24.50
C GLN A 386 -41.71 -8.40 24.08
N MET A 387 -43.03 -8.18 24.22
CA MET A 387 -44.04 -9.17 23.85
C MET A 387 -44.08 -9.42 22.33
N GLN A 388 -43.95 -8.37 21.50
CA GLN A 388 -43.88 -8.52 20.04
C GLN A 388 -42.67 -9.36 19.61
N ILE A 389 -41.51 -9.16 20.24
CA ILE A 389 -40.32 -9.96 19.95
C ILE A 389 -40.54 -11.40 20.38
N LEU A 390 -41.01 -11.65 21.61
CA LEU A 390 -41.26 -13.00 22.12
C LEU A 390 -42.28 -13.78 21.28
N GLU A 391 -43.35 -13.11 20.85
CA GLU A 391 -44.37 -13.69 19.96
C GLU A 391 -43.77 -14.09 18.61
N GLN A 392 -42.90 -13.26 18.02
CA GLN A 392 -42.23 -13.56 16.76
C GLN A 392 -41.22 -14.72 16.88
N VAL A 393 -40.62 -14.94 18.05
CA VAL A 393 -39.75 -16.11 18.29
C VAL A 393 -40.52 -17.34 18.75
N GLY A 394 -41.86 -17.29 18.77
CA GLY A 394 -42.71 -18.43 19.11
C GLY A 394 -42.69 -18.83 20.59
N MET A 395 -42.21 -17.94 21.49
CA MET A 395 -42.20 -18.18 22.93
C MET A 395 -43.43 -17.54 23.58
N TYR A 396 -44.32 -18.37 24.09
CA TYR A 396 -45.46 -17.91 24.89
C TYR A 396 -45.06 -17.76 26.35
N TYR A 397 -45.65 -16.77 27.02
CA TYR A 397 -45.39 -16.42 28.44
C TYR A 397 -45.50 -17.61 29.42
N ASP A 398 -46.20 -18.68 29.04
CA ASP A 398 -46.38 -19.90 29.84
C ASP A 398 -45.09 -20.73 29.98
N GLU A 399 -44.08 -20.53 29.13
CA GLU A 399 -42.76 -21.17 29.25
C GLU A 399 -41.78 -20.36 30.12
N MET A 400 -42.20 -19.22 30.67
CA MET A 400 -41.36 -18.30 31.44
C MET A 400 -41.45 -18.44 32.97
N ASN A 401 -42.27 -19.36 33.49
CA ASN A 401 -42.42 -19.62 34.92
C ASN A 401 -41.75 -20.91 35.39
#